data_AF-A0A931UE20-F1
#
_entry.id   AF-A0A931UE20-F1
#
_cell.length_a   1.000
_cell.length_b   1.000
_cell.length_c   1.000
_cell.angle_alpha   90.00
_cell.angle_beta   90.00
_cell.angle_gamma   90.00
#
_symmetry.space_group_name_H-M   'P 1'
#
loop_
_entity.id
_entity.type
_entity.pdbx_description
1 polymer ?
#
loop_
_entity_poly.entity_id
_entity_poly.type
_entity_poly.pdbx_seq_one_letter_code
_entity_poly.pdbx_strand_id
1 'polypeptide(L)' 'MPWDAGGVPHELAGYLAGAPRGGRALIPGCGAAYEAAAFHEAGYEVIAIDFSPAAVA' A
#
# COMPACT_ATOMS: atom_id res chain seq x y z
N MET A 1 11.93 -10.35 1.27
CA MET A 1 13.19 -9.55 1.22
C MET A 1 13.47 -9.03 2.63
N PRO A 2 14.70 -8.61 3.04
CA PRO A 2 14.95 -8.25 4.44
C PRO A 2 14.13 -7.05 4.95
N TRP A 3 13.54 -6.27 4.04
CA TRP A 3 12.62 -5.16 4.34
C TRP A 3 11.14 -5.53 4.26
N ASP A 4 10.81 -6.75 3.84
CA ASP A 4 9.43 -7.21 3.70
C ASP A 4 8.87 -7.61 5.07
N ALA A 5 7.88 -6.86 5.55
CA ALA A 5 7.20 -7.11 6.82
C ALA A 5 6.16 -8.24 6.73
N GLY A 6 5.91 -8.80 5.55
CA GLY A 6 4.98 -9.91 5.33
C GLY A 6 3.51 -9.52 5.43
N GLY A 7 3.18 -8.23 5.31
CA GLY A 7 1.81 -7.74 5.41
C GLY A 7 1.75 -6.22 5.58
N VAL A 8 0.54 -5.73 5.85
CA VAL A 8 0.26 -4.30 6.09
C VAL A 8 0.90 -3.87 7.42
N PRO A 9 1.73 -2.81 7.45
CA PRO A 9 2.27 -2.27 8.69
C PRO A 9 1.18 -1.90 9.69
N HIS A 10 1.38 -2.19 10.98
CA HIS A 10 0.39 -1.96 12.04
C HIS A 10 -0.09 -0.50 12.10
N GLU A 11 0.85 0.45 11.98
CA GLU A 11 0.54 1.89 12.00
C GLU A 11 -0.34 2.31 10.82
N LEU A 12 -0.12 1.72 9.64
CA LEU A 12 -0.96 2.00 8.48
C LEU A 12 -2.37 1.44 8.68
N ALA A 13 -2.49 0.23 9.22
CA ALA A 13 -3.80 -0.34 9.55
C ALA A 13 -4.57 0.52 10.56
N GLY A 14 -3.88 1.04 11.59
CA GLY A 14 -4.45 1.97 12.56
C GLY A 14 -4.90 3.29 11.92
N TYR A 15 -4.08 3.87 11.04
CA TYR A 15 -4.43 5.07 10.28
C TYR A 15 -5.69 4.86 9.43
N LEU A 16 -5.74 3.79 8.63
CA LEU A 16 -6.86 3.52 7.72
C LEU A 16 -8.17 3.22 8.46
N ALA A 17 -8.11 2.68 9.68
CA ALA A 17 -9.30 2.45 10.50
C ALA A 17 -9.96 3.76 10.99
N GLY A 18 -9.17 4.83 11.18
CA GLY A 18 -9.66 6.13 11.65
C GLY A 18 -9.78 7.21 10.56
N ALA A 19 -9.21 6.97 9.37
CA ALA A 19 -9.22 7.92 8.28
C ALA A 19 -10.58 7.95 7.53
N PRO A 20 -10.99 9.11 6.99
CA PRO A 20 -12.08 9.16 6.02
C PRO A 20 -11.82 8.22 4.84
N ARG A 21 -12.84 7.51 4.38
CA ARG A 21 -12.72 6.62 3.23
C ARG A 21 -12.52 7.41 1.94
N GLY A 22 -11.64 6.89 1.08
CA GLY A 22 -11.38 7.44 -0.25
C GLY A 22 -10.36 8.59 -0.32
N GLY A 23 -10.09 9.04 -1.54
CA GLY A 23 -9.00 9.96 -1.86
C GLY A 23 -8.03 9.36 -2.88
N ARG A 24 -6.81 9.89 -2.93
CA ARG A 24 -5.75 9.42 -3.84
C ARG A 24 -4.50 9.09 -3.04
N ALA A 25 -3.90 7.92 -3.29
CA ALA A 25 -2.68 7.47 -2.64
C ALA A 25 -1.61 7.14 -3.69
N LEU A 26 -0.37 7.59 -3.43
CA LEU A 26 0.82 7.19 -4.20
C LEU A 26 1.71 6.33 -3.30
N ILE A 27 2.04 5.12 -3.74
CA ILE A 27 2.94 4.19 -3.05
C ILE A 27 4.22 4.02 -3.88
N PRO A 28 5.29 4.80 -3.60
CA PRO A 28 6.57 4.66 -4.27
C PRO A 28 7.40 3.51 -3.70
N GLY A 29 7.90 2.64 -4.56
CA GLY A 29 8.63 1.43 -4.15
C GLY A 29 7.69 0.41 -3.51
N CYS A 30 6.59 0.07 -4.19
CA CYS A 30 5.51 -0.71 -3.59
C CYS A 30 5.87 -2.16 -3.25
N GLY A 31 6.95 -2.72 -3.81
CA GLY A 31 7.37 -4.09 -3.52
C GLY A 31 6.24 -5.11 -3.68
N ALA A 32 5.90 -5.83 -2.61
CA ALA A 32 4.80 -6.80 -2.59
C ALA A 32 3.38 -6.17 -2.52
N ALA A 33 3.30 -4.83 -2.47
CA ALA A 33 2.08 -4.04 -2.60
C ALA A 33 1.02 -4.21 -1.50
N TYR A 34 1.40 -4.66 -0.29
CA TYR A 34 0.47 -4.79 0.84
C TYR A 34 -0.24 -3.47 1.18
N GLU A 35 0.51 -2.37 1.22
CA GLU A 35 -0.02 -1.04 1.50
C GLU A 35 -0.95 -0.55 0.39
N ALA A 36 -0.61 -0.82 -0.87
CA ALA A 36 -1.45 -0.46 -2.01
C ALA A 36 -2.81 -1.16 -1.95
N ALA A 37 -2.81 -2.46 -1.64
CA ALA A 37 -4.04 -3.21 -1.42
C ALA A 37 -4.85 -2.65 -0.24
N ALA A 38 -4.20 -2.33 0.88
CA ALA A 38 -4.88 -1.76 2.05
C ALA A 38 -5.56 -0.41 1.73
N PHE A 39 -4.88 0.49 1.01
CA PHE A 39 -5.48 1.75 0.55
C PHE A 39 -6.63 1.53 -0.42
N HIS A 40 -6.50 0.56 -1.34
CA HIS A 40 -7.58 0.22 -2.29
C HIS A 40 -8.84 -0.25 -1.55
N GLU A 41 -8.71 -1.15 -0.57
CA GLU A 41 -9.83 -1.64 0.25
C GLU A 41 -10.44 -0.54 1.15
N ALA A 42 -9.63 0.45 1.55
CA ALA A 42 -10.10 1.66 2.23
C ALA A 42 -10.82 2.65 1.28
N GLY A 43 -10.89 2.35 -0.02
CA GLY A 43 -11.64 3.10 -1.04
C GLY A 43 -10.84 4.17 -1.78
N TYR A 44 -9.51 4.18 -1.64
CA TYR A 44 -8.66 5.15 -2.32
C TYR A 44 -8.42 4.77 -3.78
N GLU A 45 -8.25 5.77 -4.64
CA GLU A 45 -7.61 5.62 -5.94
C GLU A 45 -6.09 5.48 -5.70
N VAL A 46 -5.52 4.33 -6.01
CA VAL A 46 -4.13 4.00 -5.69
C VAL A 46 -3.28 3.98 -6.95
N ILE A 47 -2.16 4.71 -6.92
CA ILE A 47 -1.06 4.57 -7.85
C ILE A 47 0.10 3.94 -7.09
N ALA A 48 0.49 2.73 -7.47
CA ALA A 48 1.64 2.05 -6.90
C ALA A 48 2.72 1.93 -7.99
N ILE A 49 3.96 2.26 -7.64
CA ILE A 49 5.09 2.18 -8.56
C ILE A 49 6.23 1.41 -7.91
N ASP A 50 6.93 0.62 -8.70
CA ASP A 50 8.19 0.01 -8.32
C ASP A 50 9.13 -0.01 -9.52
N PHE A 51 10.43 0.02 -9.25
CA PHE A 51 11.44 -0.14 -10.28
C PHE A 51 11.56 -1.62 -10.71
N SER A 52 11.30 -2.55 -9.78
CA SER A 52 11.41 -3.99 -10.01
C SER A 52 10.27 -4.50 -10.89
N PRO A 53 10.56 -5.10 -12.05
CA PRO A 53 9.51 -5.75 -12.85
C PRO A 53 8.76 -6.83 -12.07
N ALA A 54 9.42 -7.56 -11.17
CA ALA A 54 8.78 -8.59 -10.36
C ALA A 54 7.73 -8.05 -9.36
N ALA A 55 7.75 -6.73 -9.09
CA ALA A 55 6.77 -6.08 -8.22
C ALA A 55 5.54 -5.54 -9.00
N VAL A 56 5.63 -5.40 -10.32
CA VAL A 56 4.60 -4.68 -11.13
C VAL A 56 4.12 -5.44 -12.37
N ALA A 57 4.78 -6.52 -12.79
CA ALA A 57 4.47 -7.26 -14.01
C ALA A 57 3.40 -8.35 -13.83
#